data_AF-J7QZP6-F1
#
_entry.id   AF-J7QZP6-F1
#
_cell.length_a   1.000
_cell.length_b   1.000
_cell.length_c   1.000
_cell.angle_alpha   90.00
_cell.angle_beta   90.00
_cell.angle_gamma   90.00
#
_symmetry.space_group_name_H-M   'P 1'
#
loop_
_entity.id
_entity.type
_entity.pdbx_description
1 polymer ?
#
loop_
_entity_poly.entity_id
_entity_poly.type
_entity_poly.pdbx_seq_one_letter_code
_entity_poly.pdbx_strand_id
1 'polypeptide(L)'
;YYTSGLLADCYRTGDPLTGKRNYTYMDAVASYLSRWQVWACGVFQYVNLVGTAIGYTITASISAAAINKANCFHKNGRAADCGVYDSMYMVVFGVVQIFFSQVPNFHDLWWLSILAAVMSFTYASIAVGLSLAQTISGPTGKSTLTGTEVGVDVDSAQKIWLAFQALGDIAFAYSYSMILIEIQDTVRSPPAENKTMKKATLVGVSTTTAFYMLCGCLGYAA
;
A
#
# COMPACT_ATOMS: atom_id res chain seq x y z
N TYR A 1 -13.07 3.07 1.76
CA TYR A 1 -13.89 4.22 1.33
C TYR A 1 -14.55 4.94 2.50
N TYR A 2 -15.41 4.27 3.29
CA TYR A 2 -16.18 4.92 4.37
C TYR A 2 -15.32 5.79 5.30
N THR A 3 -14.29 5.20 5.92
CA THR A 3 -13.37 5.89 6.86
C THR A 3 -12.65 7.07 6.20
N SER A 4 -12.16 6.87 4.99
CA SER A 4 -11.50 7.91 4.19
C SER A 4 -12.43 9.06 3.83
N GLY A 5 -13.71 8.76 3.54
CA GLY A 5 -14.73 9.76 3.26
C GLY A 5 -15.09 10.60 4.49
N LEU A 6 -15.15 9.98 5.67
CA LEU A 6 -15.31 10.68 6.95
C LEU A 6 -14.11 11.60 7.21
N LEU A 7 -12.89 11.08 7.04
CA LEU A 7 -11.67 11.84 7.26
C LEU A 7 -11.56 13.05 6.30
N ALA A 8 -12.03 12.89 5.06
CA ALA A 8 -12.06 13.98 4.10
C ALA A 8 -12.99 15.14 4.51
N ASP A 9 -14.09 14.84 5.23
CA ASP A 9 -14.97 15.87 5.79
C ASP A 9 -14.34 16.57 7.00
N CYS A 10 -13.50 15.86 7.77
CA CYS A 10 -12.79 16.43 8.93
C CYS A 10 -11.67 17.41 8.56
N TYR A 11 -11.35 17.58 7.27
CA TYR A 11 -10.35 18.56 6.81
C TYR A 11 -10.71 20.00 7.19
N ARG A 12 -12.01 20.35 7.25
CA ARG A 12 -12.46 21.67 7.71
C ARG A 12 -13.34 21.55 8.94
N THR A 13 -12.99 22.27 10.00
CA THR A 13 -13.76 22.31 11.24
C THR A 13 -14.85 23.38 11.19
N GLY A 14 -16.07 23.02 11.55
CA GLY A 14 -17.24 23.89 11.53
C GLY A 14 -17.89 23.93 10.15
N ASP A 15 -17.80 25.07 9.48
CA ASP A 15 -18.40 25.26 8.16
C ASP A 15 -17.61 24.52 7.05
N PRO A 16 -18.24 23.71 6.19
CA PRO A 16 -17.55 22.95 5.15
C PRO A 16 -16.85 23.77 4.06
N LEU A 17 -17.17 25.06 3.91
CA LEU A 17 -16.63 25.95 2.87
C LEU A 17 -15.66 27.00 3.43
N THR A 18 -15.93 27.48 4.64
CA THR A 18 -15.22 28.60 5.27
C THR A 18 -14.54 28.23 6.60
N GLY A 19 -14.80 27.03 7.12
CA GLY A 19 -14.24 26.52 8.37
C GLY A 19 -12.71 26.41 8.34
N LYS A 20 -12.13 26.42 9.55
CA LYS A 20 -10.68 26.32 9.76
C LYS A 20 -10.16 25.03 9.13
N ARG A 21 -9.09 25.14 8.33
CA ARG A 21 -8.42 24.00 7.71
C ARG A 21 -7.53 23.28 8.73
N ASN A 22 -7.59 21.95 8.68
CA ASN A 22 -6.70 21.04 9.39
C ASN A 22 -5.71 20.48 8.38
N TYR A 23 -4.44 20.84 8.51
CA TYR A 23 -3.39 20.46 7.57
C TYR A 23 -2.87 19.04 7.81
N THR A 24 -3.04 18.53 9.04
CA THR A 24 -2.58 17.20 9.46
C THR A 24 -3.70 16.40 10.10
N TYR A 25 -3.55 15.07 10.09
CA TYR A 25 -4.43 14.16 10.83
C TYR A 25 -4.58 14.57 12.30
N MET A 26 -3.48 14.91 12.96
CA MET A 26 -3.48 15.27 14.38
C MET A 26 -4.22 16.57 14.67
N ASP A 27 -4.14 17.56 13.76
CA ASP A 27 -4.92 18.79 13.88
C ASP A 27 -6.42 18.54 13.77
N ALA A 28 -6.83 17.66 12.87
CA ALA A 28 -8.22 17.27 12.72
C ALA A 28 -8.72 16.56 13.98
N VAL A 29 -7.97 15.58 14.50
CA VAL A 29 -8.32 14.90 15.75
C VAL A 29 -8.42 15.88 16.91
N ALA A 30 -7.47 16.80 17.06
CA ALA A 30 -7.49 17.82 18.12
C ALA A 30 -8.67 18.80 18.01
N SER A 31 -9.21 18.99 16.79
CA SER A 31 -10.34 19.90 16.55
C SER A 31 -11.71 19.28 16.84
N TYR A 32 -11.81 17.95 16.88
CA TYR A 32 -13.08 17.22 17.08
C TYR A 32 -13.13 16.37 18.36
N LEU A 33 -11.99 15.98 18.94
CA LEU A 33 -11.89 15.01 20.02
C LEU A 33 -11.23 15.58 21.28
N SER A 34 -11.44 14.90 22.41
CA SER A 34 -10.88 15.29 23.71
C SER A 34 -9.39 14.95 23.82
N ARG A 35 -8.69 15.58 24.79
CA ARG A 35 -7.23 15.44 24.99
C ARG A 35 -6.75 13.99 25.14
N TRP A 36 -7.52 13.14 25.83
CA TRP A 36 -7.18 11.72 25.97
C TRP A 36 -7.28 10.97 24.64
N GLN A 37 -8.32 11.25 23.86
CA GLN A 37 -8.52 10.65 22.54
C GLN A 37 -7.46 11.12 21.55
N VAL A 38 -7.06 12.40 21.59
CA VAL A 38 -5.94 12.92 20.78
C VAL A 38 -4.66 12.16 21.07
N TRP A 39 -4.33 11.95 22.34
CA TRP A 39 -3.13 11.19 22.72
C TRP A 39 -3.19 9.75 22.21
N ALA A 40 -4.31 9.05 22.42
CA ALA A 40 -4.50 7.68 21.96
C ALA A 40 -4.43 7.56 20.42
N CYS A 41 -5.16 8.42 19.69
CA CYS A 41 -5.12 8.47 18.22
C CYS A 41 -3.71 8.78 17.72
N GLY A 42 -2.97 9.67 18.38
CA GLY A 42 -1.57 9.95 18.07
C GLY A 42 -0.69 8.71 18.17
N VAL A 43 -0.78 7.96 19.28
CA VAL A 43 -0.01 6.72 19.45
C VAL A 43 -0.31 5.73 18.32
N PHE A 44 -1.58 5.47 18.02
CA PHE A 44 -1.94 4.55 16.93
C PHE A 44 -1.50 5.04 15.55
N GLN A 45 -1.65 6.34 15.27
CA GLN A 45 -1.24 6.95 14.02
C GLN A 45 0.27 6.82 13.79
N TYR A 46 1.09 7.18 14.78
CA TYR A 46 2.54 7.12 14.65
C TYR A 46 3.06 5.68 14.56
N VAL A 47 2.50 4.76 15.35
CA VAL A 47 2.86 3.32 15.25
C VAL A 47 2.56 2.79 13.85
N ASN A 48 1.40 3.14 13.28
CA ASN A 48 1.01 2.66 11.95
C ASN A 48 1.84 3.32 10.83
N LEU A 49 2.18 4.61 10.95
CA LEU A 49 3.13 5.29 10.06
C LEU A 49 4.52 4.62 10.08
N VAL A 50 5.06 4.33 11.27
CA VAL A 50 6.35 3.64 11.41
C VAL A 50 6.30 2.23 10.84
N GLY A 51 5.26 1.46 11.18
CA GLY A 51 5.06 0.12 10.65
C GLY A 51 4.96 0.12 9.12
N THR A 52 4.25 1.09 8.56
CA THR A 52 4.10 1.23 7.11
C THR A 52 5.43 1.58 6.44
N ALA A 53 6.22 2.48 7.03
CA ALA A 53 7.55 2.84 6.52
C ALA A 53 8.52 1.63 6.54
N ILE A 54 8.49 0.83 7.60
CA ILE A 54 9.26 -0.42 7.68
C ILE A 54 8.81 -1.39 6.58
N GLY A 55 7.50 -1.58 6.42
CA GLY A 55 6.92 -2.43 5.39
C GLY A 55 7.40 -2.05 3.99
N TYR A 56 7.27 -0.77 3.61
CA TYR A 56 7.75 -0.30 2.31
C TYR A 56 9.24 -0.50 2.11
N THR A 57 10.06 -0.30 3.15
CA THR A 57 11.51 -0.49 3.09
C THR A 57 11.87 -1.95 2.82
N ILE A 58 11.21 -2.88 3.53
CA ILE A 58 11.41 -4.31 3.33
C ILE A 58 10.95 -4.74 1.94
N THR A 59 9.74 -4.35 1.53
CA THR A 59 9.16 -4.74 0.22
C THR A 59 9.98 -4.21 -0.95
N ALA A 60 10.44 -2.95 -0.89
CA ALA A 60 11.30 -2.37 -1.92
C ALA A 60 12.62 -3.13 -2.05
N SER A 61 13.20 -3.52 -0.92
CA SER A 61 14.48 -4.24 -0.86
C SER A 61 14.38 -5.64 -1.45
N ILE A 62 13.35 -6.39 -1.06
CA ILE A 62 13.08 -7.73 -1.60
C ILE A 62 12.84 -7.64 -3.12
N SER A 63 12.10 -6.63 -3.57
CA SER A 63 11.80 -6.41 -4.99
C SER A 63 13.07 -6.11 -5.79
N ALA A 64 13.95 -5.24 -5.29
CA ALA A 64 15.21 -4.92 -5.93
C ALA A 64 16.17 -6.11 -5.97
N ALA A 65 16.25 -6.89 -4.88
CA ALA A 65 17.02 -8.13 -4.81
C ALA A 65 16.49 -9.17 -5.81
N ALA A 66 15.17 -9.31 -5.94
CA ALA A 66 14.53 -10.22 -6.89
C ALA A 66 14.85 -9.86 -8.35
N ILE A 67 14.85 -8.56 -8.70
CA ILE A 67 15.26 -8.10 -10.04
C ILE A 67 16.72 -8.46 -10.33
N ASN A 68 17.62 -8.22 -9.38
CA ASN A 68 19.03 -8.55 -9.58
C ASN A 68 19.24 -10.07 -9.72
N LYS A 69 18.53 -10.86 -8.90
CA LYS A 69 18.54 -12.32 -8.99
C LYS A 69 18.03 -12.81 -10.34
N ALA A 70 16.95 -12.23 -10.87
CA ALA A 70 16.42 -12.55 -12.20
C ALA A 70 17.44 -12.24 -13.31
N ASN A 71 18.10 -11.08 -13.25
CA ASN A 71 19.14 -10.68 -14.20
C ASN A 71 20.36 -11.61 -14.14
N CYS A 72 20.76 -12.04 -12.93
CA CYS A 72 21.84 -12.99 -12.73
C CYS A 72 21.53 -14.35 -13.37
N PHE A 73 20.34 -14.91 -13.14
CA PHE A 73 19.92 -16.16 -13.77
C PHE A 73 19.81 -16.05 -15.30
N HIS A 74 19.40 -14.89 -15.81
CA HIS A 74 19.35 -14.65 -17.25
C HIS A 74 20.75 -14.67 -17.88
N LYS A 75 21.76 -14.11 -17.19
CA LYS A 75 23.13 -14.03 -17.71
C LYS A 75 23.95 -15.31 -17.51
N ASN A 76 23.88 -15.91 -16.33
CA ASN A 76 24.77 -16.99 -15.92
C ASN A 76 24.10 -18.38 -16.00
N GLY A 77 22.82 -18.44 -16.37
CA GLY A 77 22.02 -19.66 -16.45
C GLY A 77 21.33 -20.01 -15.13
N ARG A 78 20.31 -20.88 -15.21
CA ARG A 78 19.44 -21.25 -14.07
C ARG A 78 20.15 -22.02 -12.94
N ALA A 79 21.35 -22.54 -13.20
CA ALA A 79 22.14 -23.30 -12.23
C ALA A 79 23.19 -22.44 -11.48
N ALA A 80 23.29 -21.15 -11.79
CA ALA A 80 24.24 -20.26 -11.14
C ALA A 80 23.80 -19.93 -9.70
N ASP A 81 24.75 -19.84 -8.77
CA ASP A 81 24.49 -19.30 -7.44
C ASP A 81 24.34 -17.78 -7.52
N CYS A 82 23.10 -17.31 -7.41
CA CYS A 82 22.71 -15.91 -7.44
C CYS A 82 22.21 -15.47 -6.06
N GLY A 83 22.99 -15.77 -5.01
CA GLY A 83 22.77 -15.25 -3.67
C GLY A 83 22.85 -13.72 -3.64
N VAL A 84 21.82 -13.08 -3.09
CA VAL A 84 21.73 -11.63 -2.95
C VAL A 84 21.32 -11.32 -1.51
N TYR A 85 21.99 -10.35 -0.88
CA TYR A 85 21.67 -9.92 0.48
C TYR A 85 20.68 -8.76 0.45
N ASP A 86 19.46 -8.99 0.95
CA ASP A 86 18.40 -7.97 1.01
C ASP A 86 18.79 -6.77 1.89
N SER A 87 19.61 -6.99 2.93
CA SER A 87 20.08 -5.95 3.85
C SER A 87 20.83 -4.83 3.14
N MET A 88 21.59 -5.14 2.08
CA MET A 88 22.26 -4.12 1.28
C MET A 88 21.25 -3.21 0.57
N TYR A 89 20.18 -3.78 0.02
CA TYR A 89 19.13 -3.00 -0.63
C TYR A 89 18.32 -2.16 0.36
N MET A 90 18.12 -2.65 1.59
CA MET A 90 17.48 -1.86 2.66
C MET A 90 18.28 -0.60 2.98
N VAL A 91 19.61 -0.73 3.13
CA VAL A 91 20.49 0.42 3.39
C VAL A 91 20.44 1.41 2.23
N VAL A 92 20.55 0.92 0.99
CA VAL A 92 20.51 1.77 -0.21
C VAL A 92 19.17 2.50 -0.32
N PHE A 93 18.05 1.79 -0.11
CA PHE A 93 16.72 2.40 -0.16
C PHE A 93 16.53 3.44 0.96
N GLY A 94 17.03 3.17 2.17
CA GLY A 94 17.04 4.14 3.26
C GLY A 94 17.84 5.41 2.92
N VAL A 95 19.01 5.28 2.28
CA VAL A 95 19.79 6.44 1.80
C VAL A 95 18.99 7.26 0.78
N VAL A 96 18.31 6.60 -0.16
CA VAL A 96 17.43 7.27 -1.14
C VAL A 96 16.28 8.00 -0.43
N GLN A 97 15.65 7.40 0.58
CA GLN A 97 14.62 8.05 1.38
C GLN A 97 15.13 9.30 2.09
N ILE A 98 16.36 9.32 2.61
CA ILE A 98 16.97 10.51 3.24
C ILE A 98 17.10 11.65 2.23
N PHE A 99 17.45 11.36 0.97
CA PHE A 99 17.51 12.38 -0.07
C PHE A 99 16.12 12.92 -0.40
N PHE A 100 15.12 12.04 -0.57
CA PHE A 100 13.74 12.47 -0.84
C PHE A 100 13.10 13.22 0.33
N SER A 101 13.48 12.92 1.58
CA SER A 101 12.96 13.64 2.75
C SER A 101 13.43 15.09 2.83
N GLN A 102 14.47 15.48 2.07
CA GLN A 102 14.89 16.88 1.96
C GLN A 102 13.97 17.70 1.03
N VAL A 103 13.07 17.05 0.27
CA VAL A 103 12.14 17.76 -0.62
C VAL A 103 11.04 18.40 0.23
N PRO A 104 10.92 19.74 0.22
CA PRO A 104 10.11 20.46 1.20
C PRO A 104 8.60 20.38 0.94
N ASN A 105 8.15 19.99 -0.26
CA ASN A 105 6.74 20.00 -0.62
C ASN A 105 6.31 18.79 -1.45
N PHE A 106 5.19 18.15 -1.07
CA PHE A 106 4.60 17.03 -1.82
C PHE A 106 4.21 17.40 -3.24
N HIS A 107 3.91 18.69 -3.49
CA HIS A 107 3.62 19.17 -4.83
C HIS A 107 4.80 18.96 -5.80
N ASP A 108 6.04 19.11 -5.32
CA ASP A 108 7.24 18.93 -6.15
C ASP A 108 7.49 17.46 -6.52
N LEU A 109 6.82 16.53 -5.82
CA LEU A 109 6.89 15.10 -6.03
C LEU A 109 5.75 14.56 -6.93
N TRP A 110 4.97 15.42 -7.58
CA TRP A 110 3.84 15.00 -8.42
C TRP A 110 4.24 13.98 -9.51
N TRP A 111 5.45 14.11 -10.07
CA TRP A 111 5.97 13.21 -11.10
C TRP A 111 6.21 11.80 -10.57
N LEU A 112 6.61 11.66 -9.29
CA LEU A 112 6.74 10.35 -8.63
C LEU A 112 5.38 9.68 -8.52
N SER A 113 4.32 10.43 -8.22
CA SER A 113 2.96 9.89 -8.15
C SER A 113 2.50 9.34 -9.50
N ILE A 114 2.83 10.02 -10.60
CA ILE A 114 2.54 9.51 -11.96
C ILE A 114 3.35 8.25 -12.26
N LEU A 115 4.66 8.27 -11.99
CA LEU A 115 5.51 7.10 -12.19
C LEU A 115 5.00 5.90 -11.38
N ALA A 116 4.66 6.11 -10.10
CA ALA A 116 4.10 5.10 -9.23
C ALA A 116 2.77 4.55 -9.78
N ALA A 117 1.88 5.41 -10.28
CA ALA A 117 0.64 4.97 -10.90
C ALA A 117 0.90 4.11 -12.15
N VAL A 118 1.76 4.56 -13.08
CA VAL A 118 2.12 3.81 -14.29
C VAL A 118 2.71 2.45 -13.93
N MET A 119 3.65 2.41 -12.99
CA MET A 119 4.24 1.16 -12.51
C MET A 119 3.15 0.24 -11.90
N SER A 120 2.24 0.80 -11.09
CA SER A 120 1.16 0.07 -10.44
C SER A 120 0.24 -0.63 -11.42
N PHE A 121 -0.25 0.09 -12.43
CA PHE A 121 -1.05 -0.54 -13.49
C PHE A 121 -0.23 -1.56 -14.29
N THR A 122 1.03 -1.25 -14.60
CA THR A 122 1.87 -2.13 -15.40
C THR A 122 2.10 -3.47 -14.72
N TYR A 123 2.61 -3.49 -13.48
CA TYR A 123 2.88 -4.76 -12.80
C TYR A 123 1.59 -5.51 -12.46
N ALA A 124 0.50 -4.82 -12.13
CA ALA A 124 -0.79 -5.47 -11.85
C ALA A 124 -1.38 -6.11 -13.11
N SER A 125 -1.32 -5.43 -14.25
CA SER A 125 -1.75 -6.00 -15.53
C SER A 125 -0.87 -7.18 -15.96
N ILE A 126 0.44 -7.11 -15.77
CA ILE A 126 1.35 -8.25 -16.03
C ILE A 126 0.99 -9.43 -15.14
N ALA A 127 0.80 -9.20 -13.83
CA ALA A 127 0.42 -10.25 -12.88
C ALA A 127 -0.91 -10.91 -13.28
N VAL A 128 -1.96 -10.11 -13.53
CA VAL A 128 -3.27 -10.61 -13.99
C VAL A 128 -3.14 -11.40 -15.29
N GLY A 129 -2.38 -10.88 -16.27
CA GLY A 129 -2.19 -11.53 -17.56
C GLY A 129 -1.47 -12.87 -17.46
N LEU A 130 -0.39 -12.94 -16.67
CA LEU A 130 0.36 -14.18 -16.45
C LEU A 130 -0.48 -15.20 -15.67
N SER A 131 -1.17 -14.79 -14.62
CA SER A 131 -2.05 -15.67 -13.87
C SER A 131 -3.18 -16.21 -14.75
N LEU A 132 -3.85 -15.35 -15.52
CA LEU A 132 -4.90 -15.77 -16.44
C LEU A 132 -4.39 -16.74 -17.51
N ALA A 133 -3.22 -16.47 -18.10
CA ALA A 133 -2.60 -17.36 -19.09
C ALA A 133 -2.31 -18.74 -18.50
N GLN A 134 -1.79 -18.78 -17.27
CA GLN A 134 -1.54 -20.01 -16.53
C GLN A 134 -2.83 -20.77 -16.19
N THR A 135 -3.89 -20.09 -15.74
CA THR A 135 -5.19 -20.72 -15.45
C THR A 135 -5.81 -21.36 -16.70
N ILE A 136 -5.64 -20.75 -17.89
CA ILE A 136 -6.24 -21.24 -19.14
C ILE A 136 -5.37 -22.32 -19.81
N SER A 137 -4.04 -22.18 -19.77
CA SER A 137 -3.12 -22.99 -20.59
C SER A 137 -2.27 -23.99 -19.81
N GLY A 138 -2.15 -23.82 -18.49
CA GLY A 138 -1.31 -24.64 -17.63
C GLY A 138 -2.06 -25.82 -16.98
N PRO A 139 -1.35 -26.85 -16.50
CA PRO A 139 -1.92 -27.78 -15.54
C PRO A 139 -2.28 -26.98 -14.29
N THR A 140 -3.58 -26.78 -14.05
CA THR A 140 -4.06 -26.13 -12.83
C THR A 140 -3.73 -27.02 -11.65
N GLY A 141 -2.99 -26.49 -10.68
CA GLY A 141 -2.83 -27.14 -9.38
C GLY A 141 -4.20 -27.35 -8.72
N LYS A 142 -4.32 -28.31 -7.82
CA LYS A 142 -5.54 -28.45 -7.01
C LYS A 142 -5.61 -27.31 -5.99
N SER A 143 -6.24 -26.20 -6.36
CA SER A 143 -6.62 -25.14 -5.43
C SER A 143 -7.87 -25.55 -4.65
N THR A 144 -7.90 -25.34 -3.33
CA THR A 144 -9.03 -25.71 -2.48
C THR A 144 -9.75 -24.45 -1.97
N LEU A 145 -11.03 -24.56 -1.63
CA LEU A 145 -11.78 -23.39 -1.15
C LEU A 145 -11.23 -22.82 0.17
N THR A 146 -10.51 -23.63 0.96
CA THR A 146 -10.00 -23.23 2.29
C THR A 146 -8.49 -22.94 2.31
N GLY A 147 -7.85 -22.84 1.15
CA GLY A 147 -6.41 -22.61 1.06
C GLY A 147 -5.58 -23.83 1.47
N THR A 148 -4.37 -23.59 1.98
CA THR A 148 -3.44 -24.63 2.44
C THR A 148 -4.09 -25.63 3.40
N GLU A 149 -3.85 -26.93 3.21
CA GLU A 149 -4.49 -27.99 3.99
C GLU A 149 -3.72 -28.27 5.29
N VAL A 150 -4.45 -28.38 6.42
CA VAL A 150 -3.85 -28.69 7.72
C VAL A 150 -3.43 -30.16 7.74
N GLY A 151 -2.16 -30.41 8.11
CA GLY A 151 -1.58 -31.75 8.15
C GLY A 151 -0.95 -32.22 6.84
N VAL A 152 -1.05 -31.42 5.76
CA VAL A 152 -0.32 -31.63 4.50
C VAL A 152 0.71 -30.52 4.31
N ASP A 153 0.26 -29.26 4.32
CA ASP A 153 1.12 -28.10 4.03
C ASP A 153 1.56 -27.35 5.30
N VAL A 154 0.69 -27.33 6.31
CA VAL A 154 0.85 -26.52 7.53
C VAL A 154 0.18 -27.18 8.74
N ASP A 155 0.61 -26.83 9.95
CA ASP A 155 -0.15 -27.15 11.16
C ASP A 155 -1.29 -26.14 11.41
N SER A 156 -2.13 -26.42 12.41
CA SER A 156 -3.28 -25.57 12.76
C SER A 156 -2.87 -24.16 13.19
N ALA A 157 -1.79 -24.02 13.95
CA ALA A 157 -1.32 -22.72 14.44
C ALA A 157 -0.74 -21.88 13.31
N GLN A 158 0.00 -22.51 12.41
CA GLN A 158 0.57 -21.89 11.21
C GLN A 158 -0.53 -21.45 10.24
N LYS A 159 -1.59 -22.25 10.07
CA LYS A 159 -2.75 -21.82 9.26
C LYS A 159 -3.42 -20.57 9.83
N ILE A 160 -3.59 -20.50 11.16
CA ILE A 160 -4.11 -19.32 11.84
C ILE A 160 -3.18 -18.12 11.64
N TRP A 161 -1.87 -18.33 11.79
CA TRP A 161 -0.87 -17.29 11.58
C TRP A 161 -0.91 -16.72 10.16
N LEU A 162 -0.96 -17.57 9.14
CA LEU A 162 -1.06 -17.17 7.74
C LEU A 162 -2.35 -16.37 7.46
N ALA A 163 -3.46 -16.74 8.11
CA ALA A 163 -4.71 -15.98 8.00
C ALA A 163 -4.58 -14.56 8.59
N PHE A 164 -3.94 -14.42 9.76
CA PHE A 164 -3.65 -13.11 10.35
C PHE A 164 -2.67 -12.30 9.51
N GLN A 165 -1.65 -12.95 8.95
CA GLN A 165 -0.71 -12.31 8.04
C GLN A 165 -1.42 -11.77 6.80
N ALA A 166 -2.30 -12.55 6.17
CA ALA A 166 -3.08 -12.11 5.02
C ALA A 166 -4.00 -10.92 5.36
N LEU A 167 -4.63 -10.92 6.55
CA LEU A 167 -5.39 -9.75 7.02
C LEU A 167 -4.51 -8.52 7.23
N GLY A 168 -3.29 -8.71 7.76
CA GLY A 168 -2.28 -7.67 7.91
C GLY A 168 -1.85 -7.09 6.56
N ASP A 169 -1.60 -7.94 5.57
CA ASP A 169 -1.23 -7.54 4.21
C ASP A 169 -2.35 -6.73 3.55
N ILE A 170 -3.61 -7.13 3.72
CA ILE A 170 -4.78 -6.36 3.26
C ILE A 170 -4.83 -4.99 3.96
N ALA A 171 -4.66 -4.93 5.28
CA ALA A 171 -4.68 -3.68 6.02
C ALA A 171 -3.55 -2.73 5.58
N PHE A 172 -2.34 -3.27 5.41
CA PHE A 172 -1.17 -2.54 4.91
C PHE A 172 -1.40 -1.98 3.49
N ALA A 173 -2.08 -2.73 2.62
CA ALA A 173 -2.38 -2.31 1.27
C ALA A 173 -3.32 -1.08 1.17
N TYR A 174 -4.03 -0.72 2.25
CA TYR A 174 -4.89 0.47 2.35
C TYR A 174 -4.37 1.54 3.33
N SER A 175 -3.08 1.53 3.62
CA SER A 175 -2.39 2.45 4.55
C SER A 175 -2.44 3.94 4.15
N TYR A 176 -2.77 4.27 2.89
CA TYR A 176 -2.86 5.67 2.42
C TYR A 176 -3.83 6.54 3.24
N SER A 177 -4.84 5.92 3.87
CA SER A 177 -5.86 6.61 4.65
C SER A 177 -5.30 7.40 5.83
N MET A 178 -4.12 7.03 6.34
CA MET A 178 -3.47 7.72 7.45
C MET A 178 -2.95 9.11 7.09
N ILE A 179 -2.51 9.30 5.85
CA ILE A 179 -1.96 10.58 5.36
C ILE A 179 -2.97 11.32 4.47
N LEU A 180 -4.24 10.94 4.54
CA LEU A 180 -5.28 11.43 3.64
C LEU A 180 -5.51 12.92 3.77
N ILE A 181 -5.43 13.48 4.99
CA ILE A 181 -5.63 14.91 5.25
C ILE A 181 -4.49 15.70 4.62
N GLU A 182 -3.27 15.23 4.78
CA GLU A 182 -2.06 15.80 4.22
C GLU A 182 -2.09 15.75 2.68
N ILE A 183 -2.59 14.65 2.09
CA ILE A 183 -2.84 14.57 0.63
C ILE A 183 -3.94 15.56 0.22
N GLN A 184 -5.03 15.62 0.98
CA GLN A 184 -6.16 16.51 0.69
C GLN A 184 -5.75 17.99 0.74
N ASP A 185 -4.78 18.36 1.57
CA ASP A 185 -4.26 19.72 1.65
C ASP A 185 -3.58 20.19 0.36
N THR A 186 -3.08 19.26 -0.45
CA THR A 186 -2.51 19.56 -1.78
C THR A 186 -3.56 19.80 -2.86
N VAL A 187 -4.84 19.52 -2.57
CA VAL A 187 -5.94 19.63 -3.53
C VAL A 187 -6.35 21.09 -3.69
N ARG A 188 -6.29 21.59 -4.92
CA ARG A 188 -6.73 22.95 -5.24
C ARG A 188 -8.26 23.07 -5.13
N SER A 189 -8.71 24.18 -4.58
CA SER A 189 -10.11 24.63 -4.64
C SER A 189 -10.24 25.92 -5.43
N PRO A 190 -11.35 26.14 -6.18
CA PRO A 190 -12.55 25.28 -6.31
C PRO A 190 -12.43 24.09 -7.29
N PRO A 191 -13.26 23.02 -7.17
CA PRO A 191 -14.31 22.79 -6.16
C PRO A 191 -13.74 22.43 -4.78
N ALA A 192 -14.61 22.33 -3.76
CA ALA A 192 -14.20 22.06 -2.37
C ALA A 192 -13.32 20.79 -2.26
N GLU A 193 -12.29 20.88 -1.43
CA GLU A 193 -11.23 19.88 -1.27
C GLU A 193 -11.82 18.50 -0.95
N ASN A 194 -12.81 18.45 -0.04
CA ASN A 194 -13.47 17.20 0.37
C ASN A 194 -14.24 16.52 -0.77
N LYS A 195 -14.89 17.28 -1.66
CA LYS A 195 -15.65 16.76 -2.80
C LYS A 195 -14.71 16.11 -3.81
N THR A 196 -13.61 16.79 -4.12
CA THR A 196 -12.57 16.26 -5.01
C THR A 196 -11.93 15.03 -4.39
N MET A 197 -11.55 15.10 -3.11
CA MET A 197 -10.88 14.00 -2.42
C MET A 197 -11.76 12.76 -2.28
N LYS A 198 -13.06 12.91 -2.00
CA LYS A 198 -14.01 11.78 -1.97
C LYS A 198 -14.16 11.10 -3.32
N LYS A 199 -14.26 11.88 -4.42
CA LYS A 199 -14.30 11.31 -5.76
C LYS A 199 -13.01 10.56 -6.09
N ALA A 200 -11.86 11.18 -5.82
CA ALA A 200 -10.56 10.55 -6.02
C ALA A 200 -10.42 9.26 -5.20
N THR A 201 -10.85 9.29 -3.94
CA THR A 201 -10.86 8.13 -3.04
C THR A 201 -11.79 7.02 -3.52
N LEU A 202 -12.98 7.35 -4.03
CA LEU A 202 -13.91 6.36 -4.58
C LEU A 202 -13.27 5.63 -5.76
N VAL A 203 -12.75 6.39 -6.72
CA VAL A 203 -12.10 5.85 -7.91
C VAL A 203 -10.89 5.02 -7.49
N GLY A 204 -9.95 5.59 -6.72
CA GLY A 204 -8.74 4.91 -6.27
C GLY A 204 -9.03 3.60 -5.54
N VAL A 205 -9.88 3.62 -4.51
CA VAL A 205 -10.22 2.39 -3.75
C VAL A 205 -10.91 1.38 -4.64
N SER A 206 -11.84 1.79 -5.52
CA SER A 206 -12.52 0.86 -6.42
C SER A 206 -11.56 0.19 -7.41
N THR A 207 -10.65 0.95 -8.01
CA THR A 207 -9.65 0.45 -8.95
C THR A 207 -8.67 -0.49 -8.25
N THR A 208 -8.11 -0.08 -7.11
CA THR A 208 -7.20 -0.92 -6.31
C THR A 208 -7.87 -2.22 -5.88
N THR A 209 -9.13 -2.16 -5.41
CA THR A 209 -9.88 -3.36 -5.02
C THR A 209 -10.06 -4.30 -6.22
N ALA A 210 -10.42 -3.78 -7.39
CA ALA A 210 -10.59 -4.59 -8.59
C ALA A 210 -9.29 -5.31 -8.97
N PHE A 211 -8.15 -4.61 -9.01
CA PHE A 211 -6.86 -5.24 -9.31
C PHE A 211 -6.43 -6.25 -8.25
N TYR A 212 -6.59 -5.94 -6.96
CA TYR A 212 -6.26 -6.89 -5.89
C TYR A 212 -7.12 -8.15 -5.94
N MET A 213 -8.42 -8.00 -6.20
CA MET A 213 -9.30 -9.15 -6.39
C MET A 213 -8.91 -9.98 -7.62
N LEU A 214 -8.60 -9.33 -8.75
CA LEU A 214 -8.15 -10.04 -9.95
C LEU A 214 -6.83 -10.78 -9.71
N CYS A 215 -5.81 -10.11 -9.16
CA CYS A 215 -4.53 -10.72 -8.83
C CYS A 215 -4.69 -11.87 -7.83
N GLY A 216 -5.49 -11.67 -6.78
CA GLY A 216 -5.73 -12.67 -5.75
C GLY A 216 -6.48 -13.88 -6.28
N CYS A 217 -7.62 -13.69 -6.96
CA CYS A 217 -8.44 -14.79 -7.46
C CYS A 217 -7.78 -15.55 -8.62
N LEU A 218 -7.25 -14.84 -9.61
CA LEU A 218 -6.59 -15.49 -10.75
C LEU A 218 -5.25 -16.10 -10.34
N GLY A 219 -4.49 -15.41 -9.48
CA GLY A 219 -3.24 -15.95 -8.94
C GLY A 219 -3.47 -17.18 -8.06
N TYR A 220 -4.59 -17.26 -7.35
CA TYR A 220 -4.96 -18.46 -6.58
C TYR A 220 -5.43 -19.61 -7.47
N ALA A 221 -6.03 -19.31 -8.63
CA ALA A 221 -6.53 -20.30 -9.58
C ALA A 221 -5.46 -20.82 -10.57
N ALA A 222 -4.39 -20.05 -10.79
CA ALA A 222 -3.27 -20.36 -11.68
C ALA A 222 -2.32 -21.42 -11.08
#